data_AF-A0A1W1ZXU2-F1
#
_entry.id   AF-A0A1W1ZXU2-F1
#
_cell.length_a   1.000
_cell.length_b   1.000
_cell.length_c   1.000
_cell.angle_alpha   90.00
_cell.angle_beta   90.00
_cell.angle_gamma   90.00
#
_symmetry.space_group_name_H-M   'P 1'
#
loop_
_entity.id
_entity.type
_entity.pdbx_description
1 polymer ?
#
loop_
_entity_poly.entity_id
_entity_poly.type
_entity_poly.pdbx_seq_one_letter_code
_entity_poly.pdbx_strand_id
1 'polypeptide(L)'
;MDLRRPHILTFTLPGTTGGEDPVTGFPIPGSDGDVVTVPCRYVSASGKVFKNQDNVEVQQRGRIRVPIGSIMPATFTHLTVTEGDITHFTGPALDVYAGGHLTGWRIDV
;
A
#
# COMPACT_ATOMS: atom_id res chain seq x y z
N MET A 1 21.57 0.13 -5.24
CA MET A 1 20.58 -0.52 -4.36
C MET A 1 20.98 -0.27 -2.92
N ASP A 2 20.11 0.32 -2.12
CA ASP A 2 20.34 0.49 -0.68
C ASP A 2 20.12 -0.89 -0.01
N LEU A 3 21.19 -1.51 0.51
CA LEU A 3 21.16 -2.82 1.17
C LEU A 3 20.15 -2.90 2.32
N ARG A 4 19.67 -1.75 2.82
CA ARG A 4 18.64 -1.69 3.86
C ARG A 4 17.22 -1.88 3.33
N ARG A 5 16.99 -1.82 2.00
CA ARG A 5 15.68 -1.89 1.34
C ARG A 5 15.78 -2.68 0.02
N PRO A 6 15.94 -4.02 0.09
CA PRO A 6 16.12 -4.84 -1.10
C PRO A 6 14.82 -5.11 -1.87
N HIS A 7 13.65 -4.75 -1.31
CA HIS A 7 12.35 -5.10 -1.88
C HIS A 7 11.74 -3.92 -2.65
N ILE A 8 10.79 -4.21 -3.53
CA ILE A 8 9.98 -3.23 -4.25
C ILE A 8 8.52 -3.46 -3.86
N LEU A 9 7.87 -2.40 -3.37
CA LEU A 9 6.43 -2.35 -3.14
C LEU A 9 5.75 -1.76 -4.37
N THR A 10 4.76 -2.44 -4.90
CA THR A 10 3.94 -2.01 -6.04
C THR A 10 2.47 -1.94 -5.64
N PHE A 11 1.79 -0.85 -5.99
CA PHE A 11 0.35 -0.65 -5.78
C PHE A 11 -0.22 0.36 -6.78
N THR A 12 -1.55 0.38 -6.91
CA THR A 12 -2.24 1.32 -7.82
C THR A 12 -2.98 2.37 -7.00
N LEU A 13 -2.77 3.64 -7.34
CA LEU A 13 -3.55 4.75 -6.79
C LEU A 13 -4.97 4.74 -7.37
N PRO A 14 -5.99 5.18 -6.63
CA PRO A 14 -7.32 5.36 -7.21
C PRO A 14 -7.26 6.42 -8.31
N GLY A 15 -7.84 6.10 -9.47
CA GLY A 15 -8.05 7.06 -10.55
C GLY A 15 -9.12 8.09 -10.20
N THR A 16 -9.36 9.04 -11.09
CA THR A 16 -10.48 9.98 -10.96
C THR A 16 -11.65 9.49 -11.79
N THR A 17 -12.84 9.43 -11.20
CA THR A 17 -14.06 9.19 -11.97
C THR A 17 -14.34 10.40 -12.85
N GLY A 18 -14.61 10.18 -14.14
CA GLY A 18 -15.10 11.23 -15.02
C GLY A 18 -16.42 11.81 -14.50
N GLY A 19 -16.69 13.06 -14.87
CA GLY A 19 -17.87 13.79 -14.41
C GLY A 19 -18.27 14.88 -15.38
N GLU A 20 -19.03 15.84 -14.89
CA GLU A 20 -19.44 17.01 -15.66
C GLU A 20 -19.15 18.25 -14.81
N ASP A 21 -18.61 19.31 -15.43
CA ASP A 21 -18.38 20.57 -14.75
C ASP A 21 -19.74 21.20 -14.37
N PRO A 22 -20.03 21.44 -13.08
CA PRO A 22 -21.32 21.95 -12.64
C PRO A 22 -21.60 23.40 -13.07
N VAL A 23 -20.59 24.14 -13.57
CA VAL A 23 -20.73 25.52 -14.04
C VAL A 23 -20.90 25.58 -15.56
N THR A 24 -20.17 24.75 -16.29
CA THR A 24 -20.10 24.84 -17.76
C THR A 24 -20.84 23.71 -18.48
N GLY A 25 -21.20 22.63 -17.79
CA GLY A 25 -21.85 21.45 -18.38
C GLY A 25 -20.93 20.63 -19.30
N PHE A 26 -19.62 20.89 -19.28
CA PHE A 26 -18.69 20.14 -20.11
C PHE A 26 -18.30 18.81 -19.45
N PRO A 27 -18.20 17.72 -20.24
CA PRO A 27 -17.74 16.44 -19.72
C PRO A 27 -16.27 16.53 -19.31
N ILE A 28 -15.98 16.18 -18.07
CA ILE A 28 -14.64 16.03 -17.51
C ILE A 28 -14.24 14.56 -17.65
N PRO A 29 -13.23 14.23 -18.47
CA PRO A 29 -12.75 12.86 -18.56
C PRO A 29 -12.14 12.42 -17.23
N GLY A 30 -12.40 11.18 -16.84
CA GLY A 30 -11.71 10.55 -15.73
C GLY A 30 -10.27 10.21 -16.09
N SER A 31 -9.45 9.95 -15.08
CA SER A 31 -8.09 9.44 -15.26
C SER A 31 -7.97 8.05 -14.67
N ASP A 32 -7.23 7.17 -15.35
CA ASP A 32 -6.87 5.88 -14.77
C ASP A 32 -6.00 6.06 -13.53
N GLY A 33 -5.98 5.04 -12.68
CA GLY A 33 -5.13 5.01 -11.50
C GLY A 33 -3.66 4.79 -11.86
N ASP A 34 -2.75 5.50 -11.20
CA ASP A 34 -1.32 5.36 -11.44
C ASP A 34 -0.74 4.16 -10.69
N VAL A 35 0.10 3.38 -11.37
CA VAL A 35 0.90 2.33 -10.73
C VAL A 35 2.13 2.96 -10.09
N VAL A 36 2.22 2.85 -8.77
CA VAL A 36 3.32 3.37 -7.96
C VAL A 36 4.23 2.24 -7.55
N THR A 37 5.54 2.45 -7.71
CA THR A 37 6.58 1.55 -7.23
C THR A 37 7.47 2.27 -6.23
N VAL A 38 7.70 1.65 -5.07
CA VAL A 38 8.44 2.25 -3.95
C VAL A 38 9.48 1.24 -3.43
N PRO A 39 10.76 1.62 -3.29
CA PRO A 39 11.74 0.76 -2.64
C PRO A 39 11.36 0.56 -1.16
N CYS A 40 11.35 -0.68 -0.69
CA CYS A 40 10.87 -1.02 0.63
C CYS A 40 11.71 -2.12 1.31
N ARG A 41 11.45 -2.34 2.60
CA ARG A 41 11.95 -3.48 3.35
C ARG A 41 10.78 -4.25 3.94
N TYR A 42 10.57 -5.46 3.44
CA TYR A 42 9.62 -6.39 4.04
C TYR A 42 10.27 -7.17 5.18
N VAL A 43 9.49 -7.36 6.24
CA VAL A 43 9.81 -8.21 7.37
C VAL A 43 8.58 -9.07 7.60
N SER A 44 8.67 -10.37 7.35
CA SER A 44 7.59 -11.30 7.72
C SER A 44 7.41 -11.29 9.23
N ALA A 45 6.16 -11.32 9.67
CA ALA A 45 5.81 -11.38 11.08
C ALA A 45 4.98 -12.64 11.28
N SER A 46 5.39 -13.50 12.22
CA SER A 46 4.59 -14.65 12.62
C SER A 46 3.70 -14.25 13.81
N GLY A 47 2.38 -14.28 13.62
CA GLY A 47 1.49 -14.63 14.73
C GLY A 47 0.91 -13.50 15.58
N LYS A 48 0.65 -12.31 15.02
CA LYS A 48 -0.27 -11.37 15.69
C LYS A 48 -1.63 -11.41 15.00
N VAL A 49 -2.63 -11.90 15.73
CA VAL A 49 -4.04 -11.86 15.34
C VAL A 49 -4.64 -10.58 15.90
N PHE A 50 -5.33 -9.80 15.08
CA PHE A 50 -6.03 -8.58 15.48
C PHE A 50 -7.48 -8.65 15.06
N LYS A 51 -8.34 -7.87 15.69
CA LYS A 51 -9.72 -7.69 15.24
C LYS A 51 -9.80 -6.43 14.38
N ASN A 52 -10.36 -6.54 13.19
CA ASN A 52 -10.65 -5.38 12.34
C ASN A 52 -11.88 -4.61 12.87
N GLN A 53 -12.30 -3.55 12.17
CA GLN A 53 -13.48 -2.74 12.54
C GLN A 53 -14.78 -3.55 12.60
N ASP A 54 -14.86 -4.66 11.84
CA ASP A 54 -16.00 -5.57 11.79
C ASP A 54 -15.88 -6.74 12.80
N ASN A 55 -14.95 -6.67 13.76
CA ASN A 55 -14.63 -7.73 14.73
C ASN A 55 -14.14 -9.06 14.12
N VAL A 56 -13.74 -9.08 12.86
CA VAL A 56 -13.14 -10.24 12.20
C VAL A 56 -11.68 -10.37 12.61
N GLU A 57 -11.27 -11.58 13.00
CA GLU A 57 -9.89 -11.90 13.31
C GLU A 57 -9.05 -11.97 12.03
N VAL A 58 -8.08 -11.07 11.94
CA VAL A 58 -7.16 -10.93 10.82
C VAL A 58 -5.73 -11.19 11.28
N GLN A 59 -4.99 -11.96 10.48
CA GLN A 59 -3.63 -12.37 10.81
C GLN A 59 -2.62 -11.45 10.15
N GLN A 60 -1.79 -10.80 10.96
CA GLN A 60 -0.68 -10.02 10.45
C GLN A 60 0.34 -10.93 9.78
N ARG A 61 0.57 -10.74 8.47
CA ARG A 61 1.57 -11.50 7.70
C ARG A 61 2.96 -10.87 7.74
N GLY A 62 3.03 -9.56 7.94
CA GLY A 62 4.32 -8.87 7.98
C GLY A 62 4.24 -7.37 8.17
N ARG A 63 5.40 -6.77 8.00
CA ARG A 63 5.69 -5.34 8.14
C ARG A 63 6.58 -4.92 6.99
N ILE A 64 6.00 -4.23 6.01
CA ILE A 64 6.74 -3.46 5.00
C ILE A 64 7.43 -2.27 5.74
N ARG A 65 8.42 -1.60 5.15
CA ARG A 65 9.03 -0.33 5.62
C ARG A 65 9.42 0.46 4.39
N VAL A 66 9.09 1.74 4.30
CA VAL A 66 9.42 2.57 3.11
C VAL A 66 10.21 3.81 3.51
N PRO A 67 10.85 4.49 2.55
CA PRO A 67 11.43 5.80 2.80
C PRO A 67 10.42 6.81 3.33
N ILE A 68 10.92 7.77 4.12
CA ILE A 68 10.14 8.95 4.51
C ILE A 68 9.86 9.78 3.25
N GLY A 69 8.63 10.27 3.11
CA GLY A 69 8.20 11.04 1.95
C GLY A 69 7.78 10.18 0.74
N SER A 70 7.90 8.86 0.83
CA SER A 70 7.32 7.98 -0.19
C SER A 70 5.78 8.05 -0.17
N ILE A 71 5.18 7.90 -1.35
CA ILE A 71 3.74 7.76 -1.49
C ILE A 71 3.30 6.50 -0.72
N MET A 72 2.25 6.66 0.08
CA MET A 72 1.64 5.57 0.83
C MET A 72 0.35 5.14 0.12
N PRO A 73 0.09 3.84 -0.05
CA PRO A 73 -1.21 3.34 -0.42
C PRO A 73 -2.22 3.68 0.67
N ALA A 74 -3.51 3.71 0.29
CA ALA A 74 -4.58 3.79 1.26
C ALA A 74 -4.77 2.43 1.97
N THR A 75 -5.48 2.45 3.09
CA THR A 75 -5.95 1.21 3.71
C THR A 75 -6.84 0.44 2.71
N PHE A 76 -6.74 -0.89 2.74
CA PHE A 76 -7.34 -1.87 1.83
C PHE A 76 -6.84 -1.83 0.38
N THR A 77 -5.89 -0.97 0.02
CA THR A 77 -5.26 -1.04 -1.30
C THR A 77 -4.49 -2.35 -1.45
N HIS A 78 -4.66 -3.05 -2.57
CA HIS A 78 -3.93 -4.27 -2.86
C HIS A 78 -2.47 -3.96 -3.19
N LEU A 79 -1.56 -4.64 -2.50
CA LEU A 79 -0.11 -4.44 -2.59
C LEU A 79 0.57 -5.71 -3.10
N THR A 80 1.70 -5.53 -3.78
CA THR A 80 2.64 -6.61 -4.09
C THR A 80 4.04 -6.21 -3.67
N VAL A 81 4.77 -7.12 -3.03
CA VAL A 81 6.15 -6.91 -2.61
C VAL A 81 7.05 -7.94 -3.26
N THR A 82 8.05 -7.48 -4.00
CA THR A 82 9.00 -8.34 -4.73
C THR A 82 10.46 -8.03 -4.39
N GLU A 83 11.35 -8.99 -4.66
CA GLU A 83 12.79 -8.84 -4.66
C GLU A 83 13.34 -9.57 -5.89
N GLY A 84 13.64 -8.82 -6.96
CA GLY A 84 13.85 -9.42 -8.28
C GLY A 84 12.59 -10.17 -8.73
N ASP A 85 12.74 -11.44 -9.10
CA ASP A 85 11.64 -12.31 -9.53
C ASP A 85 10.88 -12.99 -8.38
N ILE A 86 11.31 -12.79 -7.12
CA ILE A 86 10.70 -13.41 -5.95
C ILE A 86 9.59 -12.52 -5.41
N THR A 87 8.37 -13.08 -5.26
CA THR A 87 7.25 -12.40 -4.59
C THR A 87 7.21 -12.80 -3.11
N HIS A 88 7.41 -11.82 -2.23
CA HIS A 88 7.41 -12.00 -0.78
C HIS A 88 6.02 -11.84 -0.15
N PHE A 89 5.17 -10.99 -0.76
CA PHE A 89 3.82 -10.73 -0.29
C PHE A 89 2.91 -10.23 -1.43
N THR A 90 1.65 -10.67 -1.41
CA THR A 90 0.56 -10.07 -2.20
C THR A 90 -0.73 -10.07 -1.36
N GLY A 91 -1.43 -8.94 -1.33
CA GLY A 91 -2.63 -8.77 -0.51
C GLY A 91 -2.92 -7.32 -0.10
N PRO A 92 -4.03 -7.08 0.62
CA PRO A 92 -4.45 -5.73 1.00
C PRO A 92 -3.57 -5.11 2.10
N ALA A 93 -3.42 -3.78 2.06
CA ALA A 93 -2.81 -2.99 3.12
C ALA A 93 -3.82 -2.75 4.25
N LEU A 94 -3.77 -3.49 5.35
CA LEU A 94 -4.79 -3.31 6.40
C LEU A 94 -4.52 -2.18 7.40
N ASP A 95 -3.27 -1.71 7.52
CA ASP A 95 -2.98 -0.57 8.38
C ASP A 95 -1.76 0.24 7.90
N VAL A 96 -1.89 1.57 7.88
CA VAL A 96 -0.91 2.50 7.31
C VAL A 96 -0.53 3.55 8.36
N TYR A 97 0.71 3.47 8.85
CA TYR A 97 1.24 4.43 9.82
C TYR A 97 2.20 5.42 9.17
N ALA A 98 1.77 6.69 9.07
CA ALA A 98 2.63 7.80 8.68
C ALA A 98 3.30 8.44 9.91
N GLY A 99 4.25 7.73 10.52
CA GLY A 99 5.04 8.24 11.65
C GLY A 99 6.44 8.66 11.21
N GLY A 100 6.77 9.95 11.38
CA GLY A 100 8.13 10.46 11.20
C GLY A 100 9.11 9.68 12.08
N HIS A 101 10.23 9.24 11.47
CA HIS A 101 11.19 8.26 12.00
C HIS A 101 10.71 6.79 11.94
N LEU A 102 11.18 6.07 10.91
CA LEU A 102 11.05 4.62 10.73
C LEU A 102 9.59 4.15 10.56
N THR A 103 8.99 4.55 9.44
CA THR A 103 7.72 4.00 8.94
C THR A 103 7.85 2.50 8.76
N GLY A 104 7.19 1.75 9.62
CA GLY A 104 6.99 0.33 9.42
C GLY A 104 5.51 0.02 9.36
N TRP A 105 5.16 -0.83 8.43
CA TRP A 105 3.82 -1.12 7.98
C TRP A 105 3.21 -2.29 8.77
N ARG A 106 1.90 -2.44 8.68
CA ARG A 106 1.20 -3.63 9.13
C ARG A 106 0.44 -4.16 7.93
N ILE A 107 0.73 -5.40 7.57
CA ILE A 107 -0.02 -6.13 6.57
C ILE A 107 -0.92 -7.08 7.34
N ASP A 108 -2.22 -6.84 7.36
CA ASP A 108 -3.19 -7.81 7.89
C ASP A 108 -3.89 -8.52 6.70
N VAL A 109 -4.51 -9.67 6.95
CA VAL A 109 -5.46 -10.38 6.07
C VAL A 109 -6.65 -10.75 6.90
#